data_AF-A0A9E2EE40-F1
#
_entry.id   AF-A0A9E2EE40-F1
#
_cell.length_a   1.000
_cell.length_b   1.000
_cell.length_c   1.000
_cell.angle_alpha   90.00
_cell.angle_beta   90.00
_cell.angle_gamma   90.00
#
_symmetry.space_group_name_H-M   'P 1'
#
loop_
_entity.id
_entity.type
_entity.pdbx_description
1 polymer ?
#
loop_
_entity_poly.entity_id
_entity_poly.type
_entity_poly.pdbx_seq_one_letter_code
_entity_poly.pdbx_strand_id
1 'polypeptide(L)'
;MSHEHSHDDHAPQTDDNEGPPGEYEILSRAMQELLEEKGLIKAEQIQKKIEQFDEDYPNRGAKVVARAWTDPEFKARLMENGNKAVAELGISMEADHLIAVENTP
;
A
#
# COMPACT_ATOMS: atom_id res chain seq x y z
N MET A 1 26.57 -18.60 -16.20
CA MET A 1 26.62 -17.21 -15.73
C MET A 1 25.88 -17.16 -14.40
N SER A 2 26.58 -17.41 -13.29
CA SER A 2 26.07 -17.20 -11.94
C SER A 2 26.15 -15.69 -11.66
N HIS A 3 25.00 -15.03 -11.47
CA HIS A 3 25.01 -13.66 -10.96
C HIS A 3 25.14 -13.73 -9.43
N GLU A 4 26.28 -13.28 -8.92
CA GLU A 4 26.46 -12.95 -7.52
C GLU A 4 25.69 -11.66 -7.24
N HIS A 5 24.60 -11.76 -6.49
CA HIS A 5 23.96 -10.58 -5.91
C HIS A 5 24.67 -10.25 -4.59
N SER A 6 25.49 -9.20 -4.61
CA SER A 6 25.99 -8.57 -3.39
C SER A 6 24.81 -7.86 -2.72
N HIS A 7 24.21 -8.49 -1.71
CA HIS A 7 23.35 -7.76 -0.78
C HIS A 7 24.27 -6.93 0.11
N ASP A 8 24.30 -5.62 -0.13
CA ASP A 8 24.80 -4.69 0.89
C ASP A 8 23.94 -4.92 2.14
N ASP A 9 24.58 -5.21 3.28
CA ASP A 9 23.91 -5.33 4.57
C ASP A 9 23.29 -3.96 4.90
N HIS A 10 22.05 -3.76 4.49
CA HIS A 10 21.28 -2.61 4.92
C HIS A 10 21.16 -2.70 6.43
N ALA A 11 21.54 -1.62 7.13
CA ALA A 11 21.28 -1.50 8.55
C ALA A 11 19.80 -1.83 8.81
N PRO A 12 19.48 -2.64 9.83
CA PRO A 12 18.09 -2.89 10.19
C PRO A 12 17.41 -1.54 10.39
N GLN A 13 16.19 -1.40 9.85
CA GLN A 13 15.37 -0.23 10.14
C GLN A 13 15.20 -0.19 11.66
N THR A 14 15.75 0.85 12.28
CA THR A 14 15.53 1.13 13.69
C THR A 14 14.10 1.60 13.84
N ASP A 15 13.36 1.08 14.82
CA ASP A 15 12.05 1.62 15.15
C ASP A 15 12.22 3.06 15.65
N ASP A 16 11.74 4.02 14.87
CA ASP A 16 11.78 5.44 15.17
C ASP A 16 11.01 5.79 16.47
N ASN A 17 10.32 4.84 17.11
CA ASN A 17 9.71 5.00 18.44
C ASN A 17 10.70 4.91 19.61
N GLU A 18 12.00 4.66 19.38
CA GLU A 18 12.98 4.68 20.48
C GLU A 18 13.35 6.12 20.89
N GLY A 19 12.53 6.75 21.73
CA GLY A 19 12.83 8.07 22.32
C GLY A 19 11.61 8.83 22.82
N PRO A 20 11.79 10.02 23.42
CA PRO A 20 10.68 10.94 23.63
C PRO A 20 10.06 11.35 22.28
N PRO A 21 8.75 11.66 22.24
CA PRO A 21 8.07 12.02 21.01
C PRO A 21 8.79 13.14 20.25
N GLY A 22 9.00 12.94 18.96
CA GLY A 22 9.54 13.97 18.08
C GLY A 22 8.58 15.16 17.95
N GLU A 23 9.09 16.31 17.48
CA GLU A 23 8.27 17.52 17.31
C GLU A 23 7.02 17.27 16.42
N TYR A 24 7.18 16.46 15.37
CA TYR A 24 6.08 16.12 14.46
C TYR A 24 5.04 15.17 15.08
N GLU A 25 5.44 14.30 15.99
CA GLU A 25 4.53 13.41 16.72
C GLU A 25 3.68 14.21 17.72
N ILE A 26 4.30 15.16 18.42
CA ILE A 26 3.58 16.09 19.30
C ILE A 26 2.58 16.92 18.48
N LEU A 27 3.01 17.44 17.32
CA LEU A 27 2.15 18.22 16.44
C LEU A 27 0.98 17.40 15.87
N SER A 28 1.23 16.17 15.42
CA SER A 28 0.19 15.30 14.86
C SER A 28 -0.86 14.97 15.91
N ARG A 29 -0.43 14.66 17.14
CA ARG A 29 -1.32 14.40 18.27
C ARG A 29 -2.16 15.63 18.64
N ALA A 30 -1.54 16.81 18.76
CA ALA A 30 -2.27 18.04 19.05
C ALA A 30 -3.32 18.37 17.97
N MET A 31 -2.98 18.12 16.70
CA MET A 31 -3.92 18.30 15.59
C MET A 31 -5.06 17.28 15.62
N GLN A 32 -4.79 16.02 15.98
CA GLN A 32 -5.82 15.01 16.16
C GLN A 32 -6.82 15.42 17.26
N GLU A 33 -6.32 15.81 18.43
CA GLU A 33 -7.15 16.26 19.56
C GLU A 33 -8.04 17.46 19.17
N LEU A 34 -7.48 18.45 18.45
CA LEU A 34 -8.24 19.61 17.97
C LEU A 34 -9.34 19.24 16.96
N LEU A 35 -9.06 18.30 16.05
CA LEU A 35 -10.02 17.87 15.04
C LEU A 35 -11.13 17.01 15.65
N GLU A 36 -10.82 16.23 16.69
CA GLU A 36 -11.79 15.49 17.49
C GLU A 36 -12.70 16.43 18.29
N GLU A 37 -12.15 17.46 18.94
CA GLU A 37 -12.93 18.48 19.66
C GLU A 37 -13.89 19.21 18.72
N LYS A 38 -13.47 19.47 17.47
CA LYS A 38 -14.33 20.06 16.43
C LYS A 38 -15.35 19.08 15.84
N GLY A 39 -15.32 17.80 16.22
CA GLY A 39 -16.21 16.76 15.73
C GLY A 39 -16.00 16.41 14.25
N LEU A 40 -14.84 16.72 13.68
CA LEU A 40 -14.52 16.45 12.27
C LEU A 40 -14.01 15.03 12.06
N ILE A 41 -13.40 14.44 13.09
CA ILE A 41 -12.90 13.08 13.12
C ILE A 41 -13.21 12.43 14.47
N LYS A 42 -13.05 11.12 14.55
CA LYS A 42 -13.09 10.32 15.79
C LYS A 42 -11.90 9.37 15.81
N ALA A 43 -11.38 9.07 17.00
CA ALA A 43 -10.30 8.10 17.18
C ALA A 43 -10.58 6.75 16.50
N GLU A 44 -11.83 6.25 16.58
CA GLU A 44 -12.20 4.98 15.96
C GLU A 44 -12.16 5.02 14.42
N GLN A 45 -12.37 6.19 13.82
CA GLN A 45 -12.27 6.36 12.36
C GLN A 45 -10.82 6.29 11.89
N ILE A 46 -9.89 6.86 12.65
CA ILE A 46 -8.46 6.77 12.37
C ILE A 46 -8.00 5.32 12.53
N GLN A 47 -8.33 4.69 13.65
CA GLN A 47 -7.93 3.31 13.92
C GLN A 47 -8.44 2.36 12.82
N LYS A 48 -9.72 2.47 12.45
CA LYS A 48 -10.29 1.68 11.36
C LYS A 48 -9.59 1.92 10.02
N LYS A 49 -9.13 3.15 9.76
CA LYS A 49 -8.43 3.47 8.51
C LYS A 49 -7.02 2.86 8.48
N ILE A 50 -6.32 2.84 9.62
CA ILE A 50 -5.03 2.15 9.78
C ILE A 50 -5.20 0.65 9.52
N GLU A 51 -6.15 0.02 10.22
CA GLU A 51 -6.44 -1.42 10.06
C GLU A 51 -6.78 -1.79 8.61
N GLN A 52 -7.62 -0.98 7.96
CA GLN A 52 -7.95 -1.19 6.55
C GLN A 52 -6.70 -1.10 5.66
N PHE A 53 -5.81 -0.14 5.94
CA PHE A 53 -4.60 0.05 5.14
C PHE A 53 -3.63 -1.13 5.29
N ASP A 54 -3.43 -1.60 6.52
CA ASP A 54 -2.56 -2.75 6.82
C ASP A 54 -3.10 -4.07 6.22
N GLU A 55 -4.43 -4.22 6.16
CA GLU A 55 -5.05 -5.39 5.53
C GLU A 55 -4.93 -5.34 4.00
N ASP A 56 -5.21 -4.18 3.40
CA ASP A 56 -5.30 -4.03 1.95
C ASP A 56 -3.92 -3.96 1.27
N TYR A 57 -2.93 -3.32 1.89
CA TYR A 57 -1.62 -3.05 1.29
C TYR A 57 -0.52 -3.83 2.03
N PRO A 58 0.37 -4.56 1.33
CA PRO A 58 0.56 -4.64 -0.13
C PRO A 58 -0.26 -5.74 -0.83
N ASN A 59 -1.18 -6.40 -0.11
CA ASN A 59 -1.83 -7.65 -0.53
C ASN A 59 -2.62 -7.54 -1.84
N ARG A 60 -3.21 -6.37 -2.14
CA ARG A 60 -3.99 -6.15 -3.38
C ARG A 60 -3.15 -6.36 -4.65
N GLY A 61 -1.93 -5.84 -4.70
CA GLY A 61 -1.05 -5.97 -5.87
C GLY A 61 -0.60 -7.41 -6.09
N ALA A 62 -0.21 -8.10 -5.02
CA ALA A 62 0.22 -9.50 -5.08
C ALA A 62 -0.87 -10.42 -5.64
N LYS A 63 -2.13 -10.21 -5.26
CA LYS A 63 -3.29 -10.96 -5.80
C LYS A 63 -3.45 -10.78 -7.31
N VAL A 64 -3.29 -9.55 -7.81
CA VAL A 64 -3.36 -9.25 -9.25
C VAL A 64 -2.24 -9.95 -10.01
N VAL A 65 -1.00 -9.87 -9.51
CA VAL A 65 0.17 -10.51 -10.12
C VAL A 65 0.02 -12.03 -10.15
N ALA A 66 -0.37 -12.65 -9.03
CA ALA A 66 -0.58 -14.09 -8.97
C ALA A 66 -1.67 -14.57 -9.94
N ARG A 67 -2.73 -13.79 -10.12
CA ARG A 67 -3.76 -14.10 -11.12
C ARG A 67 -3.23 -13.97 -12.54
N ALA A 68 -2.47 -12.93 -12.85
CA ALA A 68 -1.87 -12.74 -14.17
C ALA A 68 -0.86 -13.84 -14.56
N TRP A 69 -0.20 -14.46 -13.58
CA TRP A 69 0.69 -15.62 -13.84
C TRP A 69 -0.06 -16.92 -14.11
N THR A 70 -1.25 -17.10 -13.57
CA THR A 70 -2.02 -18.36 -13.67
C THR A 70 -3.14 -18.31 -14.71
N ASP A 71 -3.55 -17.11 -15.13
CA ASP A 71 -4.64 -16.87 -16.08
C ASP A 71 -4.15 -15.93 -17.21
N PRO A 72 -3.74 -16.50 -18.37
CA PRO A 72 -3.27 -15.73 -19.51
C PRO A 72 -4.34 -14.78 -20.10
N GLU A 73 -5.63 -15.13 -20.00
CA GLU A 73 -6.71 -14.26 -20.49
C GLU A 73 -6.86 -13.05 -19.58
N PHE A 74 -6.79 -13.25 -18.26
CA PHE A 74 -6.75 -12.14 -17.30
C PHE A 74 -5.53 -11.25 -17.53
N LYS A 75 -4.35 -11.83 -17.78
CA LYS A 75 -3.14 -11.06 -18.12
C LYS A 75 -3.34 -10.17 -19.35
N ALA A 76 -3.96 -10.69 -20.41
CA ALA A 76 -4.26 -9.89 -21.60
C ALA A 76 -5.18 -8.71 -21.28
N ARG A 77 -6.26 -8.93 -20.50
CA ARG A 77 -7.16 -7.85 -20.06
C ARG A 77 -6.45 -6.84 -19.17
N LEU A 78 -5.55 -7.29 -18.30
CA LEU A 78 -4.76 -6.43 -17.42
C LEU A 78 -3.84 -5.49 -18.20
N MET A 79 -3.24 -5.98 -19.29
CA MET A 79 -2.39 -5.16 -20.17
C MET A 79 -3.19 -4.19 -21.04
N GLU A 80 -4.44 -4.54 -21.40
CA GLU A 80 -5.33 -3.65 -22.15
C GLU A 80 -5.94 -2.55 -21.28
N ASN A 81 -6.41 -2.89 -20.07
CA ASN A 81 -7.04 -1.95 -19.15
C ASN A 81 -6.89 -2.41 -17.70
N GLY A 82 -5.91 -1.85 -17.00
CA GLY A 82 -5.62 -2.20 -15.61
C GLY A 82 -6.81 -2.00 -14.68
N ASN A 83 -7.50 -0.86 -14.74
CA ASN A 83 -8.65 -0.56 -13.86
C ASN A 83 -9.77 -1.60 -14.01
N LYS A 84 -10.15 -1.94 -15.25
CA LYS A 84 -11.22 -2.92 -15.51
C LYS A 84 -10.81 -4.31 -15.04
N ALA A 85 -9.56 -4.72 -15.29
CA ALA A 85 -9.08 -6.03 -14.90
C ALA A 85 -9.05 -6.18 -13.37
N VAL A 86 -8.50 -5.21 -12.63
CA VAL A 86 -8.46 -5.31 -11.16
C VAL A 86 -9.86 -5.21 -10.52
N ALA A 87 -10.81 -4.52 -11.17
CA ALA A 87 -12.20 -4.50 -10.72
C ALA A 87 -12.86 -5.90 -10.73
N GLU A 88 -12.43 -6.82 -11.60
CA GLU A 88 -12.88 -8.23 -11.57
C GLU A 88 -12.52 -8.92 -10.23
N LEU A 89 -11.48 -8.44 -9.56
CA LEU A 89 -11.04 -8.93 -8.24
C LEU A 89 -11.64 -8.13 -7.07
N GLY A 90 -12.61 -7.24 -7.34
CA GLY A 90 -13.21 -6.36 -6.33
C GLY A 90 -12.28 -5.21 -5.87
N ILE A 91 -11.20 -4.95 -6.60
CA ILE A 91 -10.23 -3.91 -6.28
C ILE A 91 -10.68 -2.61 -6.97
N SER A 92 -11.14 -1.63 -6.17
CA SER A 92 -11.38 -0.27 -6.66
C SER A 92 -10.13 0.59 -6.48
N MET A 93 -9.51 1.02 -7.58
CA MET A 93 -8.36 1.92 -7.50
C MET A 93 -8.83 3.33 -7.14
N GLU A 94 -8.10 3.97 -6.22
CA GLU A 94 -8.27 5.40 -5.92
C GLU A 94 -7.62 6.27 -7.01
N ALA A 95 -6.68 5.70 -7.76
CA ALA A 95 -6.05 6.34 -8.91
C ALA A 95 -6.95 6.29 -10.15
N ASP A 96 -6.98 7.39 -10.90
CA ASP A 96 -7.77 7.52 -12.13
C ASP A 96 -7.40 6.45 -13.18
N HIS A 97 -6.11 6.10 -13.27
CA HIS A 97 -5.62 5.14 -14.27
C HIS A 97 -4.51 4.24 -13.73
N LEU A 98 -4.72 2.93 -13.84
CA LEU A 98 -3.76 1.87 -13.53
C LEU A 98 -3.21 1.30 -14.85
N ILE A 99 -1.89 1.40 -15.02
CA ILE A 99 -1.16 0.81 -16.15
C ILE A 99 -0.30 -0.33 -15.59
N ALA A 100 -0.53 -1.55 -16.06
CA ALA A 100 0.36 -2.66 -15.79
C ALA A 100 1.49 -2.68 -16.84
N VAL A 101 2.73 -2.86 -16.39
CA VAL A 101 3.90 -3.02 -17.26
C VAL A 101 4.48 -4.39 -17.01
N GLU A 102 4.56 -5.21 -18.05
CA GLU A 102 5.18 -6.52 -17.96
C GLU A 102 6.71 -6.39 -18.05
N ASN A 103 7.41 -6.94 -17.06
CA ASN A 103 8.86 -7.07 -17.11
C ASN A 103 9.24 -8.18 -18.11
N THR A 104 10.16 -7.89 -19.03
CA THR A 104 10.76 -8.85 -19.96
C THR A 104 12.22 -9.16 -19.54
N PRO A 105 12.83 -10.27 -20.02
CA PRO A 105 14.22 -10.61 -19.71
C PRO A 105 15.24 -9.52 -20.04
#